data_AF-A0A2T6C3V9-F1
#
_entry.id   AF-A0A2T6C3V9-F1
#
_cell.length_a   1.000
_cell.length_b   1.000
_cell.length_c   1.000
_cell.angle_alpha   90.00
_cell.angle_beta   90.00
_cell.angle_gamma   90.00
#
_symmetry.space_group_name_H-M   'P 1'
#
loop_
_entity.id
_entity.type
_entity.pdbx_description
1 polymer ?
#
loop_
_entity_poly.entity_id
_entity_poly.type
_entity_poly.pdbx_seq_one_letter_code
_entity_poly.pdbx_strand_id
1 'polypeptide(L)'
;MLKNILHLRGVSILNKKEQESIRAGSNICRITIIYQDGGRDSVNVFISGSTGEEISQGANNFCLSEIYNEGVSRCFYDCEYDGFGQ
;
A
#
# COMPACT_ATOMS: atom_id res chain seq x y z
N MET A 1 -17.45 -24.27 11.44
CA MET A 1 -18.72 -24.49 10.71
C MET A 1 -18.85 -23.44 9.61
N LEU A 2 -18.47 -23.77 8.37
CA LEU A 2 -18.71 -22.95 7.17
C LEU A 2 -20.17 -23.11 6.76
N LYS A 3 -21.09 -22.43 7.46
CA LYS A 3 -22.50 -22.38 7.06
C LYS A 3 -22.67 -21.28 6.01
N ASN A 4 -22.74 -21.70 4.75
CA ASN A 4 -23.49 -21.08 3.66
C ASN A 4 -23.43 -19.54 3.53
N ILE A 5 -22.30 -19.02 3.03
CA ILE A 5 -22.26 -17.69 2.38
C ILE A 5 -23.05 -17.68 1.06
N LEU A 6 -23.29 -18.86 0.46
CA LEU A 6 -23.90 -19.04 -0.86
C LEU A 6 -25.38 -18.61 -0.99
N HIS A 7 -26.08 -18.26 0.09
CA HIS A 7 -27.52 -17.96 0.07
C HIS A 7 -27.90 -16.52 0.44
N LEU A 8 -26.93 -15.59 0.54
CA LEU A 8 -27.26 -14.18 0.70
C LEU A 8 -27.63 -13.59 -0.66
N ARG A 9 -28.93 -13.40 -0.91
CA ARG A 9 -29.43 -12.65 -2.08
C ARG A 9 -28.74 -11.27 -2.11
N GLY A 10 -27.96 -11.02 -3.17
CA GLY A 10 -27.20 -9.78 -3.34
C GLY A 10 -25.68 -9.91 -3.12
N VAL A 11 -25.18 -11.09 -2.73
CA VAL A 11 -23.73 -11.33 -2.63
C VAL A 11 -23.24 -12.02 -3.90
N SER A 12 -22.55 -11.28 -4.76
CA SER A 12 -21.81 -11.85 -5.88
C SER A 12 -20.45 -12.32 -5.38
N ILE A 13 -20.18 -13.63 -5.46
CA ILE A 13 -18.82 -14.14 -5.29
C ILE A 13 -18.06 -13.76 -6.55
N LEU A 14 -17.18 -12.78 -6.42
CA LEU A 14 -16.34 -12.32 -7.51
C LEU A 14 -15.43 -13.45 -7.96
N ASN A 15 -15.35 -13.66 -9.27
CA ASN A 15 -14.36 -14.56 -9.83
C ASN A 15 -12.95 -13.97 -9.68
N LYS A 16 -11.90 -14.78 -9.87
CA LYS A 16 -10.51 -14.34 -9.66
C LYS A 16 -10.15 -13.08 -10.45
N LYS A 17 -10.64 -12.96 -11.69
CA LYS A 17 -10.41 -11.81 -12.57
C LYS A 17 -11.12 -10.54 -12.06
N GLU A 18 -12.31 -10.69 -11.49
CA GLU A 18 -13.05 -9.58 -10.85
C GLU A 18 -12.38 -9.16 -9.53
N GLN A 19 -11.85 -10.11 -8.76
CA GLN A 19 -11.06 -9.81 -7.56
C GLN A 19 -9.76 -9.07 -7.89
N GLU A 20 -9.10 -9.42 -9.01
CA GLU A 20 -7.95 -8.68 -9.53
C GLU A 20 -8.32 -7.24 -9.93
N SER A 21 -9.53 -7.01 -10.47
CA SER A 21 -10.00 -5.65 -10.79
C SER A 21 -10.37 -4.79 -9.57
N ILE A 22 -10.59 -5.40 -8.41
CA ILE A 22 -10.74 -4.68 -7.13
C ILE A 22 -9.39 -4.40 -6.48
N ARG A 23 -8.36 -5.20 -6.77
CA ARG A 23 -6.95 -4.94 -6.40
C ARG A 23 -6.31 -3.82 -7.24
N ALA A 24 -7.10 -2.94 -7.83
CA ALA A 24 -6.62 -1.74 -8.49
C ALA A 24 -6.75 -0.56 -7.53
N GLY A 25 -5.98 -0.57 -6.45
CA GLY A 25 -5.77 0.67 -5.69
C GLY A 25 -4.96 1.65 -6.51
N SER A 26 -5.07 2.94 -6.21
CA SER A 26 -4.33 3.96 -6.96
C SER A 26 -2.80 3.80 -6.75
N ASN A 27 -2.05 4.52 -7.57
CA ASN A 27 -0.60 4.63 -7.50
C ASN A 27 -0.11 5.50 -6.32
N ILE A 28 -0.91 5.66 -5.28
CA ILE A 28 -0.59 6.50 -4.12
C ILE A 28 -0.09 5.62 -2.99
N CYS A 29 1.07 5.98 -2.45
CA CYS A 29 1.61 5.42 -1.22
C CYS A 29 1.75 6.52 -0.17
N ARG A 30 1.29 6.23 1.04
CA ARG A 30 1.55 7.05 2.21
C ARG A 30 2.92 6.68 2.74
N ILE A 31 3.86 7.61 2.63
CA ILE A 31 5.17 7.51 3.25
C ILE A 31 5.12 8.12 4.64
N THR A 32 5.74 7.47 5.61
CA THR A 32 5.97 8.00 6.95
C THR A 32 7.45 7.96 7.23
N ILE A 33 8.03 9.12 7.53
CA ILE A 33 9.44 9.28 7.92
C ILE A 33 9.48 9.53 9.43
N ILE A 34 10.37 8.83 10.12
CA ILE A 34 10.71 9.09 11.52
C ILE A 34 12.16 9.54 11.57
N TYR A 35 12.39 10.72 12.13
CA TYR A 35 13.69 11.32 12.30
C TYR A 35 14.38 10.83 13.59
N GLN A 36 15.69 11.04 13.70
CA GLN A 36 16.48 10.58 14.85
C GLN A 36 16.09 11.25 16.18
N ASP A 37 15.54 12.47 16.12
CA ASP A 37 15.01 13.20 17.27
C ASP A 37 13.61 12.72 17.71
N GLY A 38 13.03 11.74 16.99
CA GLY A 38 11.69 11.23 17.22
C GLY A 38 10.59 11.99 16.48
N GLY A 39 10.94 13.04 15.71
CA GLY A 39 10.02 13.73 14.82
C GLY A 39 9.42 12.79 13.78
N ARG A 40 8.21 13.08 13.32
CA ARG A 40 7.50 12.24 12.36
C ARG A 40 6.79 13.10 11.31
N ASP A 41 7.07 12.77 10.05
CA ASP A 41 6.35 13.32 8.90
C ASP A 41 5.62 12.23 8.14
N SER A 42 4.49 12.59 7.52
CA SER A 42 3.77 11.69 6.62
C SER A 42 3.25 12.44 5.40
N VAL A 43 3.51 11.87 4.23
CA VAL A 43 3.17 12.45 2.94
C VAL A 43 2.62 11.37 2.01
N ASN A 44 1.63 11.74 1.20
CA ASN A 44 1.14 10.89 0.12
C ASN A 44 1.96 11.17 -1.14
N VAL A 45 2.58 10.14 -1.68
CA VAL A 45 3.43 10.22 -2.88
C VAL A 45 2.80 9.39 -3.98
N PHE A 46 2.75 9.94 -5.18
CA PHE A 46 2.39 9.19 -6.37
C PHE A 46 3.62 8.43 -6.88
N ILE A 47 3.53 7.10 -6.97
CA ILE A 47 4.58 6.22 -7.45
C ILE A 47 4.17 5.67 -8.81
N SER A 48 4.98 5.89 -9.85
CA SER A 48 4.72 5.33 -11.16
C SER A 48 4.83 3.81 -11.15
N GLY A 49 3.83 3.12 -11.69
CA GLY A 49 3.79 1.67 -11.84
C GLY A 49 2.48 1.22 -12.48
N SER A 50 2.48 0.04 -13.09
CA SER A 50 1.30 -0.61 -13.67
C SER A 50 0.83 -1.81 -12.84
N THR A 51 1.64 -2.27 -11.88
CA THR A 51 1.32 -3.35 -10.94
C THR A 51 1.63 -2.93 -9.51
N GLY A 52 1.00 -3.59 -8.53
CA GLY A 52 1.30 -3.36 -7.12
C GLY A 52 2.74 -3.63 -6.75
N GLU A 53 3.35 -4.66 -7.34
CA GLU A 53 4.75 -4.99 -7.10
C GLU A 53 5.68 -3.84 -7.53
N GLU A 54 5.45 -3.25 -8.71
CA GLU A 54 6.21 -2.09 -9.19
C GLU A 54 6.01 -0.87 -8.29
N ILE A 55 4.78 -0.62 -7.83
CA ILE A 55 4.43 0.50 -6.95
C ILE A 55 5.10 0.34 -5.59
N SER A 56 4.99 -0.83 -4.97
CA SER A 56 5.59 -1.13 -3.66
C SER A 56 7.12 -1.16 -3.73
N GLN A 57 7.69 -1.62 -4.85
CA GLN A 57 9.13 -1.50 -5.11
C GLN A 57 9.56 -0.03 -5.22
N GLY A 58 8.80 0.81 -5.93
CA GLY A 58 9.08 2.24 -6.03
C GLY A 58 9.01 2.97 -4.68
N ALA A 59 7.99 2.65 -3.86
CA ALA A 59 7.86 3.19 -2.51
C ALA A 59 9.00 2.73 -1.59
N ASN A 60 9.42 1.46 -1.69
CA ASN A 60 10.58 0.95 -0.96
C ASN A 60 11.87 1.69 -1.37
N ASN A 61 12.09 1.92 -2.67
CA ASN A 61 13.25 2.66 -3.16
C ASN A 61 13.27 4.11 -2.65
N PHE A 62 12.11 4.76 -2.60
CA PHE A 62 11.97 6.07 -1.96
C PHE A 62 12.41 6.02 -0.50
N CYS A 63 11.89 5.06 0.27
CA CYS A 63 12.25 4.92 1.68
C CYS A 63 13.75 4.63 1.88
N LEU A 64 14.36 3.81 1.04
CA LEU A 64 15.80 3.58 1.08
C LEU A 64 16.57 4.87 0.82
N SER A 65 16.18 5.67 -0.17
CA SER A 65 16.82 6.96 -0.45
C SER A 65 16.72 7.94 0.71
N GLU A 66 15.58 7.99 1.40
CA GLU A 66 15.42 8.84 2.59
C GLU A 66 16.26 8.36 3.78
N ILE A 67 16.37 7.06 3.99
CA ILE A 67 17.22 6.51 5.06
C ILE A 67 18.71 6.81 4.83
N TYR A 68 19.13 6.96 3.57
CA TYR A 68 20.50 7.38 3.26
C TYR A 68 20.75 8.89 3.47
N ASN A 69 19.70 9.71 3.64
CA ASN A 69 19.83 11.11 4.01
C ASN A 69 20.13 11.25 5.51
N GLU A 70 21.03 12.18 5.87
CA GLU A 70 21.31 12.47 7.28
C GLU A 70 20.04 12.93 8.01
N GLY A 71 19.73 12.31 9.15
CA GLY A 71 18.63 12.69 10.03
C GLY A 71 17.40 11.77 10.01
N VAL A 72 17.28 10.87 9.03
CA VAL A 72 16.20 9.87 9.01
C VAL A 72 16.60 8.64 9.83
N SER A 73 15.71 8.21 10.73
CA SER A 73 15.88 6.98 11.51
C SER A 73 15.15 5.80 10.88
N ARG A 74 13.91 6.00 10.43
CA ARG A 74 13.06 4.96 9.83
C ARG A 74 12.17 5.56 8.75
N CYS A 75 11.86 4.76 7.74
CA CYS A 75 10.85 5.08 6.74
C CYS A 75 9.90 3.90 6.59
N PHE A 76 8.60 4.19 6.52
CA PHE A 76 7.53 3.23 6.29
C PHE A 76 6.73 3.69 5.07
N TYR A 77 6.25 2.74 4.29
CA TYR A 77 5.31 3.00 3.22
C TYR A 77 4.10 2.11 3.36
N ASP A 78 2.97 2.63 2.92
CA ASP A 78 1.66 1.97 2.94
C ASP A 78 0.97 2.37 1.64
N CYS A 79 0.76 1.43 0.73
CA CYS A 79 0.30 1.73 -0.63
C CYS A 79 -1.19 1.39 -0.79
N GLU A 80 -1.94 2.27 -1.46
CA GLU A 80 -3.37 2.06 -1.70
C GLU A 80 -3.63 0.78 -2.49
N TYR A 81 -2.73 0.45 -3.42
CA TYR A 81 -2.78 -0.80 -4.20
C TYR A 81 -2.79 -2.06 -3.33
N ASP A 82 -1.99 -2.07 -2.26
CA ASP A 82 -1.93 -3.19 -1.30
C ASP A 82 -3.11 -3.14 -0.31
N GLY A 83 -3.81 -2.01 -0.26
CA GLY A 83 -4.88 -1.67 0.67
C GLY A 83 -4.28 -1.11 1.96
N PHE A 84 -4.49 0.19 2.19
CA PHE A 84 -3.88 0.88 3.33
C PHE A 84 -4.10 0.15 4.67
N GLY A 85 -3.01 -0.05 5.43
CA GLY A 85 -3.04 -0.57 6.79
C GLY A 85 -3.28 -2.08 6.93
N GLN A 86 -3.07 -2.86 5.86
CA GLN A 86 -3.00 -4.32 5.93
C GLN A 86 -1.66 -4.85 6.45
#